data_AF-A0A135UMW6-F1
#
_entry.id   AF-A0A135UMW6-F1
#
_cell.length_a   1.000
_cell.length_b   1.000
_cell.length_c   1.000
_cell.angle_alpha   90.00
_cell.angle_beta   90.00
_cell.angle_gamma   90.00
#
_symmetry.space_group_name_H-M   'P 1'
#
loop_
_entity.id
_entity.type
_entity.pdbx_description
1 polymer ?
#
loop_
_entity_poly.entity_id
_entity_poly.type
_entity_poly.pdbx_seq_one_letter_code
_entity_poly.pdbx_strand_id
1 'polypeptide(L)'
;MLPQSLFPALLAATEMAVTPTSDLCRYKFTILPEYFVDYYKIADASPNGKATTQSGLGLLDKTFGDAAADGDGDVVITEGGGGGARPWERFASRVRKLNAESPDGVDYKVLYLTRHGLGYHNVQAAKVGTAEWD
;
A
#
# COMPACT_ATOMS: atom_id res chain seq x y z
N MET A 1 -69.73 26.74 -15.02
CA MET A 1 -69.42 25.45 -15.68
C MET A 1 -67.95 25.48 -16.07
N LEU A 2 -67.11 24.75 -15.33
CA LEU A 2 -65.69 24.56 -15.64
C LEU A 2 -65.51 23.16 -16.23
N PRO A 3 -64.79 22.97 -17.36
CA PRO A 3 -64.44 21.63 -17.79
C PRO A 3 -63.16 21.19 -17.04
N GLN A 4 -63.28 20.09 -16.28
CA GLN A 4 -62.14 19.38 -15.75
C GLN A 4 -61.47 18.59 -16.89
N SER A 5 -60.24 18.96 -17.22
CA SER A 5 -59.37 18.22 -18.15
C SER A 5 -58.62 17.14 -17.37
N LEU A 6 -58.97 15.88 -17.60
CA LEU A 6 -58.22 14.71 -17.14
C LEU A 6 -57.06 14.44 -18.12
N PHE A 7 -55.83 14.68 -17.69
CA PHE A 7 -54.64 14.14 -18.36
C PHE A 7 -54.27 12.80 -17.71
N PRO A 8 -54.07 11.71 -18.46
CA PRO A 8 -53.49 10.50 -17.89
C PRO A 8 -51.97 10.69 -17.77
N ALA A 9 -51.46 10.50 -16.55
CA ALA A 9 -50.03 10.40 -16.29
C ALA A 9 -49.52 9.06 -16.87
N LEU A 10 -48.75 9.12 -17.95
CA LEU A 10 -48.02 7.99 -18.49
C LEU A 10 -46.76 7.78 -17.64
N LEU A 11 -46.78 6.77 -16.76
CA LEU A 11 -45.60 6.35 -16.01
C LEU A 11 -44.69 5.56 -16.97
N ALA A 12 -43.68 6.22 -17.53
CA ALA A 12 -42.63 5.53 -18.26
C ALA A 12 -41.75 4.78 -17.26
N ALA A 13 -41.92 3.46 -17.17
CA ALA A 13 -40.97 2.60 -16.49
C ALA A 13 -39.72 2.47 -17.36
N THR A 14 -38.64 3.13 -16.96
CA THR A 14 -37.32 2.94 -17.57
C THR A 14 -36.79 1.58 -17.12
N GLU A 15 -36.93 0.57 -17.98
CA GLU A 15 -36.28 -0.72 -17.80
C GLU A 15 -34.78 -0.53 -18.06
N MET A 16 -33.98 -0.42 -16.99
CA MET A 16 -32.52 -0.46 -17.10
C MET A 16 -32.14 -1.92 -17.40
N ALA A 17 -32.02 -2.25 -18.68
CA ALA A 17 -31.41 -3.50 -19.10
C ALA A 17 -29.93 -3.47 -18.66
N VAL A 18 -29.64 -4.09 -17.52
CA VAL A 18 -28.28 -4.36 -17.07
C VAL A 18 -27.73 -5.45 -17.97
N THR A 19 -26.92 -5.07 -18.96
CA THR A 19 -26.04 -6.00 -19.66
C THR A 19 -25.09 -6.64 -18.65
N PRO A 20 -25.01 -7.98 -18.56
CA PRO A 20 -23.97 -8.61 -17.76
C PRO A 20 -22.65 -8.47 -18.53
N THR A 21 -21.89 -7.43 -18.22
CA THR A 21 -20.47 -7.39 -18.61
C THR A 21 -19.76 -8.50 -17.83
N SER A 22 -19.38 -9.55 -18.54
CA SER A 22 -18.45 -10.55 -18.02
C SER A 22 -17.06 -9.91 -17.94
N ASP A 23 -16.84 -9.10 -16.91
CA ASP A 23 -15.55 -8.48 -16.64
C ASP A 23 -14.67 -9.49 -15.89
N LEU A 24 -13.74 -10.11 -16.63
CA LEU A 24 -12.79 -11.11 -16.11
C LEU A 24 -11.77 -10.54 -15.09
N CYS A 25 -11.93 -9.31 -14.60
CA CYS A 25 -11.09 -8.78 -13.53
C CYS A 25 -11.87 -7.77 -12.68
N ARG A 26 -12.34 -8.21 -11.51
CA ARG A 26 -13.05 -7.37 -10.53
C ARG A 26 -12.15 -6.32 -9.86
N TYR A 27 -10.83 -6.54 -9.85
CA TYR A 27 -9.87 -5.71 -9.13
C TYR A 27 -8.62 -5.44 -9.97
N LYS A 28 -8.23 -4.17 -10.09
CA LYS A 28 -6.96 -3.78 -10.70
C LYS A 28 -5.96 -3.45 -9.60
N PHE A 29 -4.81 -4.12 -9.62
CA PHE A 29 -3.72 -3.86 -8.68
C PHE A 29 -2.61 -3.07 -9.36
N THR A 30 -2.13 -2.04 -8.67
CA THR A 30 -0.96 -1.24 -9.06
C THR A 30 -0.06 -1.03 -7.86
N ILE A 31 1.25 -0.93 -8.10
CA ILE A 31 2.24 -0.65 -7.07
C ILE A 31 2.69 0.81 -7.12
N LEU A 32 3.05 1.37 -5.97
CA LEU A 32 3.65 2.70 -5.83
C LEU A 32 5.12 2.54 -5.44
N PRO A 33 6.06 2.61 -6.40
CA PRO A 33 7.47 2.31 -6.14
C PRO A 33 8.17 3.39 -5.31
N GLU A 34 7.55 4.55 -5.11
CA GLU A 34 8.17 5.69 -4.44
C GLU A 34 8.18 5.59 -2.90
N TYR A 35 7.59 4.56 -2.31
CA TYR A 35 7.49 4.40 -0.85
C TYR A 35 8.51 3.43 -0.27
N PHE A 36 8.90 2.41 -1.04
CA PHE A 36 9.75 1.32 -0.57
C PHE A 36 10.97 1.15 -1.46
N VAL A 37 12.04 0.65 -0.85
CA VAL A 37 13.23 0.17 -1.56
C VAL A 37 12.83 -0.97 -2.50
N ASP A 38 13.26 -0.86 -3.75
CA ASP A 38 13.10 -1.91 -4.75
C ASP A 38 14.12 -3.02 -4.49
N TYR A 39 13.76 -3.95 -3.60
CA TYR A 39 14.61 -5.09 -3.25
C TYR A 39 14.80 -6.08 -4.39
N TYR A 40 13.93 -6.07 -5.41
CA TYR A 40 14.15 -6.87 -6.62
C TYR A 40 15.40 -6.36 -7.35
N LYS A 41 15.50 -5.04 -7.57
CA LYS A 41 16.71 -4.44 -8.17
C LYS A 41 17.96 -4.63 -7.33
N ILE A 42 17.84 -4.52 -6.00
CA ILE A 42 18.99 -4.77 -5.10
C ILE A 42 19.46 -6.22 -5.20
N ALA A 43 18.54 -7.18 -5.20
CA ALA A 43 18.87 -8.59 -5.33
C ALA A 43 19.50 -8.90 -6.69
N ASP A 44 18.94 -8.36 -7.78
CA ASP A 44 19.44 -8.53 -9.15
C ASP A 44 20.88 -7.99 -9.33
N ALA A 45 21.19 -6.87 -8.68
CA ALA A 45 22.54 -6.30 -8.67
C ALA A 45 23.52 -7.03 -7.72
N SER A 46 23.04 -7.92 -6.86
CA SER A 46 23.90 -8.62 -5.89
C SER A 46 24.56 -9.86 -6.52
N PRO A 47 25.83 -10.17 -6.20
CA PRO A 47 26.53 -11.32 -6.78
C PRO A 47 25.86 -12.68 -6.53
N ASN A 48 24.99 -12.78 -5.53
CA ASN A 48 24.34 -14.02 -5.09
C ASN A 48 22.82 -13.99 -5.20
N GLY A 49 22.23 -12.97 -5.84
CA GLY A 49 20.79 -12.82 -6.00
C GLY A 49 20.04 -12.59 -4.68
N LYS A 50 20.71 -12.14 -3.62
CA LYS A 50 20.16 -11.97 -2.27
C LYS A 50 20.18 -10.52 -1.84
N ALA A 51 19.09 -10.08 -1.23
CA ALA A 51 19.00 -8.79 -0.54
C ALA A 51 18.63 -9.01 0.93
N THR A 52 19.37 -8.36 1.84
CA THR A 52 19.05 -8.37 3.28
C THR A 52 18.05 -7.27 3.59
N THR A 53 16.89 -7.63 4.13
CA THR A 53 15.89 -6.68 4.60
C THR A 53 16.42 -5.87 5.77
N GLN A 54 16.33 -4.55 5.68
CA GLN A 54 16.82 -3.62 6.71
C GLN A 54 15.76 -3.40 7.81
N SER A 55 16.15 -2.86 8.97
CA SER A 55 15.29 -2.64 10.14
C SER A 55 14.05 -1.77 9.88
N GLY A 56 14.09 -0.91 8.86
CA GLY A 56 12.94 -0.11 8.39
C GLY A 56 12.00 -0.85 7.43
N LEU A 57 12.21 -2.15 7.22
CA LEU A 57 11.45 -3.01 6.29
C LEU A 57 11.40 -2.46 4.85
N GLY A 58 12.44 -1.72 4.45
CA GLY A 58 12.54 -1.10 3.14
C GLY A 58 11.78 0.21 2.99
N LEU A 59 11.13 0.76 4.02
CA LEU A 59 10.50 2.07 3.93
C LEU A 59 11.54 3.16 3.65
N LEU A 60 11.30 3.99 2.64
CA LEU A 60 12.15 5.14 2.35
C LEU A 60 11.92 6.23 3.40
N ASP A 61 13.00 6.64 4.07
CA ASP A 61 12.95 7.72 5.04
C ASP A 61 12.90 9.09 4.32
N LYS A 62 11.68 9.52 3.99
CA LYS A 62 11.42 10.82 3.38
C LYS A 62 10.08 11.40 3.82
N THR A 63 9.86 12.68 3.51
CA THR A 63 8.54 13.32 3.59
C THR A 63 7.71 12.94 2.37
N PHE A 64 6.38 12.82 2.55
CA PHE A 64 5.46 12.39 1.50
C PHE A 64 4.39 13.46 1.25
N GLY A 65 4.46 14.14 0.11
CA GLY A 65 3.55 15.24 -0.27
C GLY A 65 3.86 16.54 0.46
N ASP A 66 2.95 17.51 0.33
CA ASP A 66 3.11 18.89 0.86
C ASP A 66 3.04 18.99 2.39
N ALA A 67 2.92 17.84 3.09
CA ALA A 67 2.95 17.75 4.55
C ALA A 67 4.40 17.89 5.07
N ALA A 68 5.08 18.95 4.67
CA ALA A 68 5.95 19.65 5.59
C ALA A 68 5.04 20.64 6.34
N ALA A 69 4.94 20.48 7.66
CA ALA A 69 4.52 21.53 8.60
C ALA A 69 3.05 21.62 9.08
N ASP A 70 2.23 20.58 9.04
CA ASP A 70 0.97 20.56 9.81
C ASP A 70 0.97 19.42 10.84
N GLY A 71 1.78 19.61 11.87
CA GLY A 71 1.78 18.80 13.09
C GLY A 71 1.42 19.67 14.30
N ASP A 72 0.17 20.10 14.39
CA ASP A 72 -0.42 20.47 15.68
C ASP A 72 -0.74 19.17 16.42
N GLY A 73 0.09 18.80 17.40
CA GLY A 73 -0.10 17.56 18.14
C GLY A 73 1.19 17.02 18.76
N ASP A 74 1.52 17.58 19.93
CA ASP A 74 2.40 17.04 20.96
C ASP A 74 3.72 16.41 20.49
N VAL A 75 4.77 17.22 20.51
CA VAL A 75 6.16 16.75 20.43
C VAL A 75 6.47 15.98 21.72
N VAL A 76 6.22 14.67 21.72
CA VAL A 76 6.85 13.77 22.68
C VAL A 76 8.34 13.69 22.31
N ILE A 77 9.13 14.53 22.98
CA ILE A 77 10.58 14.47 22.97
C ILE A 77 10.97 13.11 23.56
N THR A 78 11.38 12.16 22.71
CA THR A 78 12.18 11.03 23.18
C THR A 78 13.64 11.41 22.99
N GLU A 79 14.41 11.35 24.07
CA GLU A 79 15.79 11.81 24.08
C GLU A 79 16.64 11.03 23.05
N GLY A 80 17.13 11.74 22.03
CA GLY A 80 17.92 11.15 20.96
C GLY A 80 17.68 11.71 19.55
N GLY A 81 17.40 13.01 19.40
CA GLY A 81 17.56 13.74 18.13
C GLY A 81 16.29 13.96 17.29
N GLY A 82 15.75 15.18 17.39
CA GLY A 82 14.83 15.78 16.40
C GLY A 82 13.36 15.41 16.56
N GLY A 83 12.58 16.32 17.17
CA GLY A 83 11.13 16.16 17.43
C GLY A 83 10.26 16.15 16.17
N GLY A 84 10.40 15.11 15.35
CA GLY A 84 9.54 14.82 14.20
C GLY A 84 9.03 13.38 14.25
N ALA A 85 7.82 13.15 13.71
CA ALA A 85 7.21 11.82 13.64
C ALA A 85 8.16 10.80 13.00
N ARG A 86 8.22 9.57 13.52
CA ARG A 86 9.06 8.47 12.99
C ARG A 86 8.69 8.15 11.54
N PRO A 87 9.61 7.57 10.72
CA PRO A 87 9.34 7.29 9.30
C PRO A 87 8.02 6.54 9.05
N TRP A 88 7.75 5.52 9.86
CA TRP A 88 6.51 4.74 9.78
C TRP A 88 5.25 5.51 10.17
N GLU A 89 5.36 6.47 11.09
CA GLU A 89 4.23 7.32 11.48
C GLU A 89 3.87 8.28 10.34
N ARG A 90 4.89 8.89 9.71
CA ARG A 90 4.71 9.72 8.52
C ARG A 90 4.09 8.94 7.37
N PHE A 91 4.59 7.73 7.11
CA PHE A 91 4.06 6.86 6.06
C PHE A 91 2.62 6.42 6.33
N ALA A 92 2.30 6.01 7.56
CA ALA A 92 0.94 5.64 7.93
C ALA A 92 -0.03 6.82 7.76
N SER A 93 0.37 8.03 8.14
CA SER A 93 -0.42 9.24 7.91
C SER A 93 -0.67 9.47 6.42
N ARG A 94 0.36 9.30 5.58
CA ARG A 94 0.23 9.41 4.12
C ARG A 94 -0.76 8.39 3.54
N VAL A 95 -0.71 7.12 3.97
CA VAL A 95 -1.64 6.09 3.49
C VAL A 95 -3.09 6.39 3.89
N ARG A 96 -3.31 6.93 5.10
CA ARG A 96 -4.64 7.39 5.52
C ARG A 96 -5.14 8.54 4.65
N LYS A 97 -4.29 9.53 4.39
CA LYS A 97 -4.61 10.66 3.50
C LYS A 97 -4.96 10.20 2.08
N LEU A 98 -4.17 9.29 1.51
CA LEU A 98 -4.45 8.70 0.20
C LEU A 98 -5.83 8.05 0.15
N ASN A 99 -6.19 7.22 1.13
CA ASN A 99 -7.51 6.60 1.18
C ASN A 99 -8.65 7.62 1.37
N ALA A 100 -8.44 8.66 2.20
CA ALA A 100 -9.45 9.69 2.43
C ALA A 100 -9.72 10.58 1.20
N GLU A 101 -8.70 10.78 0.36
CA GLU A 101 -8.77 11.61 -0.85
C GLU A 101 -9.10 10.79 -2.11
N SER A 102 -9.29 9.47 -1.98
CA SER A 102 -9.53 8.58 -3.11
C SER A 102 -10.99 8.55 -3.56
N PRO A 103 -11.26 8.41 -4.86
CA PRO A 103 -12.59 8.11 -5.35
C PRO A 103 -13.10 6.75 -4.86
N ASP A 104 -14.43 6.56 -4.89
CA ASP A 104 -15.06 5.26 -4.60
C ASP A 104 -14.45 4.14 -5.46
N GLY A 105 -14.13 3.01 -4.81
CA GLY A 105 -13.53 1.84 -5.47
C GLY A 105 -12.01 1.88 -5.60
N VAL A 106 -11.34 2.90 -5.05
CA VAL A 106 -9.87 2.97 -4.96
C VAL A 106 -9.41 2.85 -3.50
N ASP A 107 -8.57 1.85 -3.23
CA ASP A 107 -8.04 1.55 -1.91
C ASP A 107 -6.51 1.43 -1.95
N TYR A 108 -5.83 2.09 -1.02
CA TYR A 108 -4.40 1.97 -0.80
C TYR A 108 -4.15 1.04 0.39
N LYS A 109 -3.54 -0.12 0.12
CA LYS A 109 -3.17 -1.12 1.14
C LYS A 109 -1.65 -1.30 1.16
N VAL A 110 -1.11 -1.54 2.35
CA VAL A 110 0.30 -1.87 2.54
C VAL A 110 0.42 -3.37 2.72
N LEU A 111 1.16 -4.03 1.83
CA LEU A 111 1.46 -5.45 1.93
C LEU A 111 2.94 -5.60 2.28
N TYR A 112 3.20 -6.28 3.40
CA TYR A 112 4.55 -6.67 3.76
C TYR A 112 4.73 -8.16 3.43
N LEU A 113 5.52 -8.43 2.39
CA LEU A 113 5.78 -9.77 1.89
C LEU A 113 7.27 -10.09 2.10
N THR A 114 7.56 -11.06 2.96
CA THR A 114 8.92 -11.52 3.21
C THR A 114 9.05 -13.01 2.95
N ARG A 115 10.19 -13.40 2.37
CA ARG A 115 10.66 -14.79 2.45
C ARG A 115 11.39 -14.99 3.76
N HIS A 116 11.58 -16.23 4.21
CA HIS A 116 12.42 -16.49 5.38
C HIS A 116 13.80 -15.83 5.16
N GLY A 117 14.31 -15.17 6.20
CA GLY A 117 15.64 -14.56 6.17
C GLY A 117 16.75 -15.61 6.29
N LEU A 118 17.93 -15.16 6.71
CA LEU A 118 19.02 -16.04 7.10
C LEU A 118 18.70 -16.65 8.48
N GLY A 119 18.33 -17.93 8.51
CA GLY A 119 18.12 -18.68 9.75
C GLY A 119 19.36 -19.44 10.21
N TYR A 120 19.35 -19.95 11.44
CA TYR A 120 20.41 -20.83 11.97
C TYR A 120 20.71 -22.02 11.05
N HIS A 121 19.70 -22.59 10.38
CA HIS A 121 19.89 -23.67 9.42
C HIS A 121 20.72 -23.24 8.21
N ASN A 122 20.55 -22.00 7.71
CA ASN A 122 21.36 -21.50 6.60
C ASN A 122 22.81 -21.28 7.02
N VAL A 123 23.02 -20.77 8.24
CA VAL A 123 24.36 -20.55 8.80
C VAL A 123 25.07 -21.89 9.00
N GLN A 124 24.38 -22.87 9.56
CA GLN A 124 24.97 -24.18 9.82
C GLN A 124 25.25 -24.94 8.51
N ALA A 125 24.31 -24.97 7.55
CA ALA A 125 24.54 -25.57 6.24
C ALA A 125 25.72 -24.93 5.50
N ALA A 126 25.88 -23.60 5.58
CA ALA A 126 27.03 -22.91 5.01
C ALA A 126 28.35 -23.24 5.74
N LYS A 127 28.29 -23.54 7.04
CA LYS A 127 29.46 -23.88 7.85
C LYS A 127 29.94 -25.31 7.60
N VAL A 128 29.03 -26.28 7.50
CA VAL A 128 29.40 -27.70 7.37
C VAL A 128 29.53 -28.15 5.92
N GLY A 129 28.89 -27.47 4.96
CA GLY A 129 28.85 -27.93 3.57
C GLY A 129 27.75 -28.96 3.35
N THR A 130 27.37 -29.22 2.09
CA THR A 130 26.26 -30.13 1.75
C THR A 130 26.56 -31.58 2.12
N ALA A 131 27.80 -32.03 1.95
CA ALA A 131 28.16 -33.43 2.19
C ALA A 131 28.08 -33.83 3.67
N GLU A 132 28.36 -32.90 4.57
CA GLU A 132 28.27 -33.08 6.02
C GLU A 132 26.88 -32.71 6.58
N TRP A 133 26.01 -32.17 5.74
CA TRP A 133 24.64 -31.76 6.09
C TRP A 133 23.60 -32.84 5.79
N ASP A 134 23.78 -33.61 4.70
CA ASP A 134 22.93 -34.73 4.27
C ASP A 134 23.15 -36.00 5.13
#